data_AF-A0A960TE06-F1
#
_entry.id   AF-A0A960TE06-F1
#
_cell.length_a   1.000
_cell.length_b   1.000
_cell.length_c   1.000
_cell.angle_alpha   90.00
_cell.angle_beta   90.00
_cell.angle_gamma   90.00
#
_symmetry.space_group_name_H-M   'P 1'
#
loop_
_entity.id
_entity.type
_entity.pdbx_description
1 polymer ?
#
loop_
_entity_poly.entity_id
_entity_poly.type
_entity_poly.pdbx_seq_one_letter_code
_entity_poly.pdbx_strand_id
1 'polypeptide(L)'
;TKRGTRKRQEKVVSNDLDFYTNIKKMIVYISRKGLNLAKSGKIKQVDLKETENRLLRPDISLFLEKSQIYQIELLLPVMRLLDIVRVKKDDAVLRNNYEDVLKKDLFELMKQVIQEIGQSRNRVVRYEDVFESLYVPFFLKPVFDECVEFIKRRNRVMYTVVMASLIREKLVLSKKFKIKDFQQDLIELRKELTSALFFLQLLGLMRVEYPDRWVEISDLGRHYFNGDQLKEQDDPGGIIINPDLSLIAIPEQITLESLSLLKMFAELKSFDNVYTFQITRESFQEGLLLKAKKEDFLDFLNRASANDLPQNLLFSIEDWSNNLPLVTITDECVVVQTEDPNHMELLLGQISGKKIVLQKISSTTVLIDPEKIYETIGYAEKLNLIVRLIR
;
A
#
# COMPACT_ATOMS: atom_id res chain seq x y z
N THR A 1 -40.89 28.33 -1.93
CA THR A 1 -39.55 28.47 -1.32
C THR A 1 -38.64 27.40 -1.89
N LYS A 2 -37.71 27.79 -2.78
CA LYS A 2 -36.83 26.87 -3.52
C LYS A 2 -35.93 26.12 -2.53
N ARG A 3 -35.94 24.78 -2.61
CA ARG A 3 -34.93 23.91 -1.99
C ARG A 3 -33.56 24.39 -2.44
N GLY A 4 -32.75 24.89 -1.50
CA GLY A 4 -31.38 25.28 -1.77
C GLY A 4 -30.61 24.07 -2.32
N THR A 5 -30.25 24.13 -3.59
CA THR A 5 -29.27 23.24 -4.19
C THR A 5 -27.99 23.40 -3.39
N ARG A 6 -27.60 22.40 -2.59
CA ARG A 6 -26.24 22.29 -2.05
C ARG A 6 -25.31 22.45 -3.25
N LYS A 7 -24.63 23.59 -3.38
CA LYS A 7 -23.54 23.75 -4.35
C LYS A 7 -22.60 22.57 -4.12
N ARG A 8 -22.41 21.73 -5.14
CA ARG A 8 -21.38 20.68 -5.09
C ARG A 8 -20.05 21.41 -4.91
N GLN A 9 -19.35 21.11 -3.83
CA GLN A 9 -18.08 21.75 -3.50
C GLN A 9 -17.08 21.41 -4.61
N GLU A 10 -16.49 22.45 -5.20
CA GLU A 10 -15.39 22.29 -6.15
C GLU A 10 -14.21 21.70 -5.39
N LYS A 11 -13.65 20.61 -5.92
CA LYS A 11 -12.53 19.91 -5.31
C LYS A 11 -11.65 19.36 -6.41
N VAL A 12 -10.36 19.59 -6.30
CA VAL A 12 -9.37 18.94 -7.16
C VAL A 12 -8.58 17.94 -6.35
N VAL A 13 -8.54 16.70 -6.81
CA VAL A 13 -7.95 15.59 -6.04
C VAL A 13 -6.94 14.84 -6.89
N SER A 14 -5.77 14.61 -6.32
CA SER A 14 -4.88 13.53 -6.73
C SER A 14 -4.61 12.63 -5.52
N ASN A 15 -4.44 11.34 -5.76
CA ASN A 15 -4.14 10.38 -4.70
C ASN A 15 -2.65 10.29 -4.40
N ASP A 16 -1.80 10.89 -5.24
CA ASP A 16 -0.34 10.91 -5.09
C ASP A 16 0.20 9.52 -4.68
N LEU A 17 0.96 9.46 -3.58
CA LEU A 17 1.55 8.22 -3.06
C LEU A 17 0.70 7.52 -1.99
N ASP A 18 -0.57 7.90 -1.83
CA ASP A 18 -1.42 7.44 -0.72
C ASP A 18 -1.70 5.94 -0.78
N PHE A 19 -1.88 5.39 -1.98
CA PHE A 19 -2.10 3.96 -2.16
C PHE A 19 -0.88 3.13 -1.71
N TYR A 20 0.33 3.58 -2.03
CA TYR A 20 1.57 2.87 -1.65
C TYR A 20 1.88 3.02 -0.16
N THR A 21 1.60 4.19 0.41
CA THR A 21 1.64 4.41 1.87
C THR A 21 0.66 3.47 2.58
N ASN A 22 -0.54 3.31 2.02
CA ASN A 22 -1.53 2.37 2.53
C ASN A 22 -1.10 0.90 2.44
N ILE A 23 -0.33 0.49 1.43
CA ILE A 23 0.27 -0.86 1.40
C ILE A 23 1.13 -1.08 2.64
N LYS A 24 2.03 -0.13 2.96
CA LYS A 24 2.87 -0.23 4.17
C LYS A 24 2.04 -0.21 5.45
N LYS A 25 1.06 0.69 5.56
CA LYS A 25 0.13 0.75 6.71
C LYS A 25 -0.66 -0.54 6.89
N MET A 26 -1.06 -1.18 5.80
CA MET A 26 -1.75 -2.47 5.84
C MET A 26 -0.84 -3.60 6.33
N ILE A 27 0.45 -3.61 5.94
CA ILE A 27 1.43 -4.55 6.50
C ILE A 27 1.52 -4.38 8.02
N VAL A 28 1.67 -3.15 8.51
CA VAL A 28 1.72 -2.86 9.95
C VAL A 28 0.40 -3.21 10.66
N TYR A 29 -0.74 -3.04 10.00
CA TYR A 29 -2.03 -3.46 10.56
C TYR A 29 -2.09 -4.99 10.75
N ILE A 30 -1.80 -5.76 9.69
CA ILE A 30 -1.83 -7.23 9.72
C ILE A 30 -0.81 -7.75 10.73
N SER A 31 0.40 -7.18 10.79
CA SER A 31 1.43 -7.65 11.71
C SER A 31 1.06 -7.44 13.19
N ARG A 32 0.25 -6.42 13.50
CA ARG A 32 -0.14 -6.08 14.88
C ARG A 32 -1.42 -6.76 15.34
N LYS A 33 -2.39 -6.91 14.44
CA LYS A 33 -3.75 -7.33 14.79
C LYS A 33 -4.12 -8.70 14.20
N GLY A 34 -3.35 -9.18 13.23
CA GLY A 34 -3.82 -10.21 12.31
C GLY A 34 -4.95 -9.68 11.43
N LEU A 35 -5.43 -10.52 10.52
CA LEU A 35 -6.63 -10.26 9.76
C LEU A 35 -7.40 -11.56 9.58
N ASN A 36 -8.42 -11.75 10.41
CA ASN A 36 -9.17 -13.01 10.44
C ASN A 36 -10.41 -12.87 9.56
N LEU A 37 -10.44 -13.61 8.47
CA LEU A 37 -11.57 -13.71 7.56
C LEU A 37 -12.75 -14.43 8.23
N ALA A 38 -13.96 -14.16 7.73
CA ALA A 38 -15.13 -14.96 8.05
C ALA A 38 -15.06 -16.30 7.32
N LYS A 39 -15.83 -17.30 7.77
CA LYS A 39 -15.96 -18.61 7.09
C LYS A 39 -16.39 -18.51 5.61
N SER A 40 -16.96 -17.38 5.21
CA SER A 40 -17.33 -17.04 3.84
C SER A 40 -16.16 -16.48 3.01
N GLY A 41 -14.94 -16.42 3.56
CA GLY A 41 -13.77 -15.77 2.96
C GLY A 41 -13.80 -14.24 2.97
N LYS A 42 -14.88 -13.63 3.49
CA LYS A 42 -15.05 -12.16 3.54
C LYS A 42 -14.35 -11.54 4.74
N ILE A 43 -13.90 -10.30 4.57
CA ILE A 43 -13.34 -9.48 5.65
C ILE A 43 -14.43 -9.18 6.69
N LYS A 44 -14.08 -9.26 7.97
CA LYS A 44 -15.03 -8.96 9.06
C LYS A 44 -15.31 -7.46 9.15
N GLN A 45 -16.54 -7.11 9.53
CA GLN A 45 -16.96 -5.71 9.69
C GLN A 45 -16.10 -4.91 10.69
N VAL A 46 -15.57 -5.59 11.72
CA VAL A 46 -14.67 -4.97 12.71
C VAL A 46 -13.40 -4.47 12.03
N ASP A 47 -12.76 -5.30 11.21
CA ASP A 47 -11.54 -4.95 10.48
C ASP A 47 -11.80 -3.88 9.42
N LEU A 48 -12.94 -3.94 8.72
CA LEU A 48 -13.34 -2.89 7.77
C LEU A 48 -13.40 -1.52 8.46
N LYS A 49 -14.02 -1.44 9.63
CA LYS A 49 -14.18 -0.19 10.38
C LYS A 49 -12.86 0.29 11.01
N GLU A 50 -12.04 -0.62 11.54
CA GLU A 50 -10.75 -0.24 12.15
C GLU A 50 -9.78 0.29 11.09
N THR A 51 -9.72 -0.36 9.92
CA THR A 51 -8.86 0.08 8.82
C THR A 51 -9.33 1.38 8.17
N GLU A 52 -10.64 1.69 8.16
CA GLU A 52 -11.19 2.94 7.61
C GLU A 52 -10.66 4.22 8.30
N ASN A 53 -10.24 4.11 9.57
CA ASN A 53 -9.71 5.22 10.35
C ASN A 53 -8.18 5.28 10.35
N ARG A 54 -7.51 4.20 9.94
CA ARG A 54 -6.03 4.12 9.93
C ARG A 54 -5.43 4.32 8.55
N LEU A 55 -6.11 3.81 7.53
CA LEU A 55 -5.70 3.95 6.15
C LEU A 55 -6.10 5.34 5.64
N LEU A 56 -5.24 5.87 4.78
CA LEU A 56 -5.57 7.03 3.96
C LEU A 56 -6.77 6.67 3.08
N ARG A 57 -7.53 7.68 2.65
CA ARG A 57 -8.72 7.50 1.81
C ARG A 57 -8.47 8.03 0.39
N PRO A 58 -7.69 7.31 -0.46
CA PRO A 58 -7.61 7.61 -1.88
C PRO A 58 -9.01 7.82 -2.47
N ASP A 59 -9.17 8.92 -3.19
CA ASP A 59 -10.38 9.21 -3.92
C ASP A 59 -10.51 8.28 -5.12
N ILE A 60 -11.65 7.61 -5.19
CA ILE A 60 -12.02 6.69 -6.28
C ILE A 60 -13.40 7.06 -6.84
N SER A 61 -13.82 8.30 -6.61
CA SER A 61 -15.18 8.78 -6.87
C SER A 61 -15.43 9.11 -8.34
N LEU A 62 -14.47 8.86 -9.24
CA LEU A 62 -14.68 9.01 -10.69
C LEU A 62 -15.84 8.11 -11.14
N PHE A 63 -15.95 6.92 -10.54
CA PHE A 63 -17.08 6.03 -10.68
C PHE A 63 -17.79 5.88 -9.33
N LEU A 64 -18.95 6.52 -9.14
CA LEU A 64 -19.66 6.55 -7.84
C LEU A 64 -19.98 5.16 -7.28
N GLU A 65 -20.25 4.19 -8.15
CA GLU A 65 -20.48 2.80 -7.76
C GLU A 65 -19.26 2.17 -7.06
N LYS A 66 -18.05 2.71 -7.31
CA LYS A 66 -16.79 2.25 -6.71
C LYS A 66 -16.41 3.02 -5.45
N SER A 67 -17.02 4.17 -5.15
CA SER A 67 -16.69 4.98 -3.96
C SER A 67 -17.10 4.34 -2.63
N GLN A 68 -17.79 3.20 -2.67
CA GLN A 68 -18.20 2.44 -1.49
C GLN A 68 -17.24 1.30 -1.14
N ILE A 69 -16.19 1.08 -1.94
CA ILE A 69 -15.23 -0.01 -1.71
C ILE A 69 -14.33 0.36 -0.54
N TYR A 70 -14.14 -0.57 0.40
CA TYR A 70 -13.23 -0.36 1.52
C TYR A 70 -11.78 -0.44 1.06
N GLN A 71 -10.91 0.38 1.64
CA GLN A 71 -9.50 0.48 1.22
C GLN A 71 -8.77 -0.87 1.32
N ILE A 72 -9.07 -1.65 2.36
CA ILE A 72 -8.53 -3.00 2.53
C ILE A 72 -8.89 -3.95 1.36
N GLU A 73 -10.09 -3.82 0.77
CA GLU A 73 -10.52 -4.61 -0.38
C GLU A 73 -9.75 -4.23 -1.66
N LEU A 74 -9.20 -3.02 -1.74
CA LEU A 74 -8.32 -2.58 -2.82
C LEU A 74 -6.87 -3.02 -2.61
N LEU A 75 -6.41 -3.04 -1.36
CA LEU A 75 -5.02 -3.32 -1.00
C LEU A 75 -4.69 -4.81 -1.06
N LEU A 76 -5.52 -5.68 -0.48
CA LEU A 76 -5.22 -7.11 -0.37
C LEU A 76 -4.95 -7.81 -1.71
N PRO A 77 -5.71 -7.55 -2.79
CA PRO A 77 -5.41 -8.14 -4.10
C PRO A 77 -4.03 -7.73 -4.63
N VAL A 78 -3.64 -6.47 -4.43
CA VAL A 78 -2.32 -5.96 -4.85
C VAL A 78 -1.21 -6.53 -3.96
N MET A 79 -1.42 -6.59 -2.65
CA MET A 79 -0.47 -7.21 -1.71
C MET A 79 -0.25 -8.70 -2.00
N ARG A 80 -1.28 -9.41 -2.47
CA ARG A 80 -1.18 -10.78 -2.95
C ARG A 80 -0.34 -10.89 -4.22
N LEU A 81 -0.49 -9.97 -5.19
CA LEU A 81 0.36 -9.94 -6.39
C LEU A 81 1.84 -9.72 -6.06
N LEU A 82 2.09 -8.91 -5.03
CA LEU A 82 3.43 -8.66 -4.50
C LEU A 82 3.98 -9.82 -3.64
N ASP A 83 3.22 -10.90 -3.46
CA ASP A 83 3.55 -12.04 -2.59
C ASP A 83 3.84 -11.61 -1.13
N ILE A 84 3.14 -10.58 -0.64
CA ILE A 84 3.26 -10.07 0.73
C ILE A 84 2.23 -10.72 1.65
N VAL A 85 1.05 -11.07 1.11
CA VAL A 85 -0.05 -11.65 1.89
C VAL A 85 -0.50 -12.95 1.24
N ARG A 86 -0.72 -13.98 2.08
CA ARG A 86 -1.41 -15.21 1.71
C ARG A 86 -2.60 -15.44 2.64
N VAL A 87 -3.51 -16.31 2.22
CA VAL A 87 -4.53 -16.87 3.12
C VAL A 87 -4.04 -18.20 3.65
N LYS A 88 -4.17 -18.39 4.96
CA LYS A 88 -3.92 -19.64 5.66
C LYS A 88 -5.13 -19.93 6.54
N LYS A 89 -5.90 -20.96 6.19
CA LYS A 89 -7.21 -21.24 6.81
C LYS A 89 -8.13 -20.03 6.70
N ASP A 90 -8.57 -19.48 7.83
CA ASP A 90 -9.44 -18.31 7.91
C ASP A 90 -8.64 -17.00 8.14
N ASP A 91 -7.31 -17.00 8.05
CA ASP A 91 -6.49 -15.82 8.37
C ASP A 91 -5.68 -15.34 7.15
N ALA A 92 -5.61 -14.02 6.97
CA ALA A 92 -4.67 -13.39 6.07
C ALA A 92 -3.36 -13.14 6.82
N VAL A 93 -2.30 -13.82 6.38
CA VAL A 93 -0.99 -13.77 7.04
C VAL A 93 0.04 -13.15 6.12
N LEU A 94 0.97 -12.40 6.72
CA LEU A 94 2.11 -11.85 5.99
C LEU A 94 3.05 -12.99 5.57
N ARG A 95 3.58 -12.89 4.36
CA ARG A 95 4.57 -13.80 3.78
C ARG A 95 5.85 -13.06 3.41
N ASN A 96 6.91 -13.84 3.17
CA ASN A 96 8.23 -13.36 2.78
C ASN A 96 8.84 -12.37 3.79
N ASN A 97 9.97 -11.77 3.42
CA ASN A 97 10.55 -10.66 4.17
C ASN A 97 9.77 -9.36 3.88
N TYR A 98 8.54 -9.27 4.40
CA TYR A 98 7.70 -8.06 4.25
C TYR A 98 8.39 -6.79 4.76
N GLU A 99 9.40 -6.92 5.62
CA GLU A 99 10.23 -5.79 6.06
C GLU A 99 10.95 -5.11 4.90
N ASP A 100 11.32 -5.84 3.85
CA ASP A 100 11.94 -5.25 2.67
C ASP A 100 10.97 -4.29 1.99
N VAL A 101 9.67 -4.60 1.96
CA VAL A 101 8.65 -3.70 1.43
C VAL A 101 8.47 -2.47 2.32
N LEU A 102 8.55 -2.62 3.64
CA LEU A 102 8.52 -1.48 4.57
C LEU A 102 9.73 -0.56 4.37
N LYS A 103 10.92 -1.13 4.12
CA LYS A 103 12.18 -0.38 3.92
C LYS A 103 12.30 0.28 2.54
N LYS A 104 11.58 -0.20 1.52
CA LYS A 104 11.62 0.35 0.16
C LYS A 104 11.19 1.82 0.12
N ASP A 105 11.82 2.59 -0.75
CA ASP A 105 11.32 3.91 -1.12
C ASP A 105 9.91 3.80 -1.76
N LEU A 106 9.09 4.85 -1.60
CA LEU A 106 7.71 4.84 -2.13
C LEU A 106 7.64 4.86 -3.66
N PHE A 107 8.57 5.52 -4.36
CA PHE A 107 8.60 5.50 -5.82
C PHE A 107 9.09 4.14 -6.33
N GLU A 108 10.03 3.50 -5.64
CA GLU A 108 10.42 2.12 -5.94
C GLU A 108 9.25 1.16 -5.74
N LEU A 109 8.52 1.27 -4.63
CA LEU A 109 7.32 0.48 -4.36
C LEU A 109 6.23 0.73 -5.41
N MET A 110 6.03 1.99 -5.81
CA MET A 110 5.12 2.36 -6.89
C MET A 110 5.47 1.64 -8.20
N LYS A 111 6.74 1.72 -8.63
CA LYS A 111 7.19 1.07 -9.87
C LYS A 111 6.94 -0.43 -9.82
N GLN A 112 7.24 -1.07 -8.68
CA GLN A 112 6.97 -2.49 -8.47
C GLN A 112 5.46 -2.79 -8.56
N VAL A 113 4.61 -2.04 -7.85
CA VAL A 113 3.16 -2.22 -7.86
C VAL A 113 2.58 -2.11 -9.26
N ILE A 114 2.94 -1.07 -10.01
CA ILE A 114 2.43 -0.85 -11.37
C ILE A 114 2.86 -1.98 -12.31
N GLN A 115 4.13 -2.42 -12.21
CA GLN A 115 4.65 -3.54 -12.99
C GLN A 115 3.88 -4.83 -12.69
N GLU A 116 3.65 -5.12 -11.43
CA GLU A 116 2.99 -6.34 -10.94
C GLU A 116 1.51 -6.39 -11.33
N ILE A 117 0.81 -5.26 -11.19
CA ILE A 117 -0.54 -5.07 -11.70
C ILE A 117 -0.59 -5.29 -13.23
N GLY A 118 0.35 -4.72 -13.98
CA GLY A 118 0.41 -4.85 -15.44
C GLY A 118 0.70 -6.28 -15.93
N GLN A 119 1.38 -7.11 -15.13
CA GLN A 119 1.71 -8.50 -15.47
C GLN A 119 0.67 -9.51 -14.98
N SER A 120 -0.24 -9.12 -14.09
CA SER A 120 -1.23 -9.98 -13.43
C SER A 120 -2.03 -10.87 -14.39
N ARG A 121 -2.50 -10.33 -15.52
CA ARG A 121 -3.28 -11.10 -16.53
C ARG A 121 -2.50 -12.25 -17.17
N ASN A 122 -1.17 -12.17 -17.19
CA ASN A 122 -0.30 -13.20 -17.76
C ASN A 122 0.16 -14.24 -16.71
N ARG A 123 -0.15 -14.02 -15.43
CA ARG A 123 0.23 -14.93 -14.35
C ARG A 123 -0.79 -16.05 -14.22
N VAL A 124 -0.32 -17.28 -14.29
CA VAL A 124 -1.09 -18.45 -13.86
C VAL A 124 -1.13 -18.43 -12.34
N VAL A 125 -2.25 -17.98 -11.77
CA VAL A 125 -2.44 -17.96 -10.31
C VAL A 125 -2.55 -19.40 -9.81
N ARG A 126 -1.61 -19.83 -8.95
CA ARG A 126 -1.53 -21.21 -8.42
C ARG A 126 -2.20 -21.40 -7.05
N TYR A 127 -2.87 -20.38 -6.52
CA TYR A 127 -3.40 -20.39 -5.15
C TYR A 127 -4.90 -20.07 -5.11
N GLU A 128 -5.60 -20.61 -4.11
CA GLU A 128 -7.06 -20.50 -3.89
C GLU A 128 -7.59 -19.06 -4.04
N ASP A 129 -8.83 -18.93 -4.52
CA ASP A 129 -9.52 -17.70 -4.95
C ASP A 129 -9.96 -16.80 -3.79
N VAL A 130 -9.05 -16.45 -2.88
CA VAL A 130 -9.34 -15.49 -1.79
C VAL A 130 -8.71 -14.15 -2.13
N PHE A 131 -9.52 -13.08 -2.06
CA PHE A 131 -9.21 -11.72 -2.54
C PHE A 131 -9.24 -11.53 -4.06
N GLU A 132 -10.17 -12.18 -4.77
CA GLU A 132 -10.50 -11.69 -6.11
C GLU A 132 -10.91 -10.22 -6.00
N SER A 133 -10.42 -9.39 -6.93
CA SER A 133 -10.94 -8.04 -7.10
C SER A 133 -12.39 -8.16 -7.58
N LEU A 134 -13.32 -8.26 -6.63
CA LEU A 134 -14.76 -8.39 -6.89
C LEU A 134 -15.30 -7.23 -7.74
N TYR A 135 -14.56 -6.12 -7.82
CA TYR A 135 -15.07 -4.87 -8.36
C TYR A 135 -14.30 -4.33 -9.57
N VAL A 136 -13.03 -4.64 -9.81
CA VAL A 136 -12.32 -4.10 -10.99
C VAL A 136 -11.36 -5.16 -11.56
N PRO A 137 -11.65 -5.77 -12.73
CA PRO A 137 -10.68 -6.62 -13.38
C PRO A 137 -9.44 -5.79 -13.73
N PHE A 138 -8.25 -6.34 -13.50
CA PHE A 138 -6.98 -5.72 -13.89
C PHE A 138 -7.04 -5.21 -15.33
N PHE A 139 -6.45 -4.06 -15.63
CA PHE A 139 -6.58 -3.46 -16.95
C PHE A 139 -5.74 -4.20 -18.01
N LEU A 140 -6.20 -4.18 -19.26
CA LEU A 140 -5.33 -4.46 -20.41
C LEU A 140 -4.34 -3.32 -20.61
N LYS A 141 -3.03 -3.60 -20.51
CA LYS A 141 -1.98 -2.58 -20.67
C LYS A 141 -2.12 -1.73 -21.94
N PRO A 142 -2.44 -2.28 -23.13
CA PRO A 142 -2.69 -1.46 -24.31
C PRO A 142 -3.85 -0.45 -24.12
N VAL A 143 -4.94 -0.86 -23.45
CA VAL A 143 -6.08 0.04 -23.19
C VAL A 143 -5.70 1.14 -22.21
N PHE A 144 -4.92 0.80 -21.18
CA PHE A 144 -4.41 1.76 -20.21
C PHE A 144 -3.47 2.79 -20.85
N ASP A 145 -2.49 2.33 -21.64
CA ASP A 145 -1.53 3.20 -22.33
C ASP A 145 -2.25 4.15 -23.28
N GLU A 146 -3.31 3.69 -23.96
CA GLU A 146 -4.13 4.55 -24.81
C GLU A 146 -4.97 5.57 -24.03
N CYS A 147 -5.51 5.22 -22.85
CA CYS A 147 -6.15 6.21 -21.97
C CYS A 147 -5.16 7.30 -21.56
N VAL A 148 -3.93 6.92 -21.17
CA VAL A 148 -2.86 7.85 -20.80
C VAL A 148 -2.54 8.78 -21.96
N GLU A 149 -2.26 8.25 -23.15
CA GLU A 149 -1.94 9.04 -24.33
C GLU A 149 -3.10 9.96 -24.77
N PHE A 150 -4.35 9.49 -24.65
CA PHE A 150 -5.51 10.31 -24.96
C PHE A 150 -5.65 11.53 -24.04
N ILE A 151 -5.42 11.34 -22.73
CA ILE A 151 -5.46 12.41 -21.73
C ILE A 151 -4.28 13.36 -21.93
N LYS A 152 -3.05 12.82 -22.07
CA LYS A 152 -1.82 13.61 -22.30
C LYS A 152 -1.95 14.58 -23.46
N ARG A 153 -2.41 14.11 -24.62
CA ARG A 153 -2.55 14.95 -25.83
C ARG A 153 -3.50 16.14 -25.67
N ARG A 154 -4.40 16.09 -24.68
CA ARG A 154 -5.41 17.14 -24.45
C ARG A 154 -5.13 17.98 -23.22
N ASN A 155 -4.10 17.64 -22.43
CA ASN A 155 -3.77 18.17 -21.11
C ASN A 155 -4.88 17.99 -20.06
N ARG A 156 -6.10 18.48 -20.34
CA ARG A 156 -7.28 18.40 -19.49
C ARG A 156 -8.50 18.03 -20.33
N VAL A 157 -9.23 17.00 -19.92
CA VAL A 157 -10.37 16.46 -20.68
C VAL A 157 -11.43 15.88 -19.75
N MET A 158 -12.72 16.00 -20.08
CA MET A 158 -13.79 15.34 -19.31
C MET A 158 -13.68 13.82 -19.46
N TYR A 159 -13.81 13.06 -18.36
CA TYR A 159 -13.69 11.59 -18.41
C TYR A 159 -14.70 10.92 -19.37
N THR A 160 -15.90 11.49 -19.50
CA THR A 160 -16.92 10.99 -20.44
C THR A 160 -16.49 11.13 -21.89
N VAL A 161 -15.72 12.18 -22.22
CA VAL A 161 -15.15 12.40 -23.55
C VAL A 161 -14.05 11.38 -23.83
N VAL A 162 -13.23 11.03 -22.84
CA VAL A 162 -12.24 9.93 -22.95
C VAL A 162 -12.96 8.61 -23.29
N MET A 163 -13.97 8.25 -22.48
CA MET A 163 -14.77 7.04 -22.69
C MET A 163 -15.41 7.00 -24.09
N ALA A 164 -16.15 8.07 -24.45
CA ALA A 164 -16.86 8.13 -25.72
C ALA A 164 -15.93 8.08 -26.94
N SER A 165 -14.79 8.77 -26.87
CA SER A 165 -13.83 8.81 -27.98
C SER A 165 -13.15 7.47 -28.19
N LEU A 166 -12.69 6.82 -27.11
CA LEU A 166 -12.03 5.51 -27.21
C LEU A 166 -13.01 4.40 -27.62
N ILE A 167 -14.26 4.44 -27.15
CA ILE A 167 -15.31 3.53 -27.64
C ILE A 167 -15.55 3.74 -29.13
N ARG A 168 -15.68 5.00 -29.58
CA ARG A 168 -15.90 5.31 -30.99
C ARG A 168 -14.76 4.78 -31.86
N GLU A 169 -13.52 5.02 -31.46
CA GLU A 169 -12.33 4.65 -32.23
C GLU A 169 -12.12 3.13 -32.26
N LYS A 170 -12.18 2.46 -31.10
CA LYS A 170 -11.85 1.04 -30.97
C LYS A 170 -12.95 0.07 -31.33
N LEU A 171 -14.21 0.50 -31.19
CA LEU A 171 -15.34 -0.37 -31.43
C LEU A 171 -16.09 0.06 -32.68
N VAL A 172 -16.62 1.28 -32.70
CA VAL A 172 -17.54 1.73 -33.77
C VAL A 172 -16.84 1.91 -35.11
N LEU A 173 -15.62 2.46 -35.10
CA LEU A 173 -14.82 2.70 -36.31
C LEU A 173 -13.82 1.57 -36.61
N SER A 174 -13.87 0.48 -35.85
CA SER A 174 -12.98 -0.66 -36.06
C SER A 174 -13.30 -1.38 -37.36
N LYS A 175 -12.27 -1.77 -38.11
CA LYS A 175 -12.42 -2.62 -39.30
C LYS A 175 -13.06 -3.98 -38.98
N LYS A 176 -13.01 -4.41 -37.72
CA LYS A 176 -13.60 -5.68 -37.24
C LYS A 176 -15.02 -5.52 -36.70
N PHE A 177 -15.61 -4.32 -36.77
CA PHE A 177 -16.93 -4.04 -36.23
C PHE A 177 -18.01 -4.96 -36.82
N LYS A 178 -18.80 -5.57 -35.94
CA LYS A 178 -19.98 -6.37 -36.30
C LYS A 178 -21.14 -5.97 -35.41
N ILE A 179 -22.28 -5.64 -36.02
CA ILE A 179 -23.50 -5.23 -35.30
C ILE A 179 -23.96 -6.31 -34.31
N LYS A 180 -23.82 -7.59 -34.68
CA LYS A 180 -24.24 -8.74 -33.85
C LYS A 180 -23.52 -8.80 -32.49
N ASP A 181 -22.23 -8.50 -32.48
CA ASP A 181 -21.38 -8.64 -31.30
C ASP A 181 -21.24 -7.31 -30.53
N PHE A 182 -21.74 -6.20 -31.09
CA PHE A 182 -21.58 -4.85 -30.58
C PHE A 182 -21.94 -4.68 -29.10
N GLN A 183 -23.05 -5.25 -28.63
CA GLN A 183 -23.46 -5.10 -27.23
C GLN A 183 -22.45 -5.75 -26.28
N GLN A 184 -21.96 -6.95 -26.61
CA GLN A 184 -20.99 -7.66 -25.81
C GLN A 184 -19.63 -6.94 -25.82
N ASP A 185 -19.14 -6.60 -27.01
CA ASP A 185 -17.86 -5.89 -27.18
C ASP A 185 -17.87 -4.52 -26.48
N LEU A 186 -19.02 -3.82 -26.50
CA LEU A 186 -19.18 -2.55 -25.80
C LEU A 186 -19.10 -2.72 -24.28
N ILE A 187 -19.72 -3.76 -23.73
CA ILE A 187 -19.68 -4.07 -22.29
C ILE A 187 -18.25 -4.39 -21.87
N GLU A 188 -17.54 -5.20 -22.65
CA GLU A 188 -16.15 -5.58 -22.38
C GLU A 188 -15.23 -4.36 -22.46
N LEU A 189 -15.27 -3.59 -23.56
CA LEU A 189 -14.44 -2.40 -23.70
C LEU A 189 -14.73 -1.35 -22.61
N ARG A 190 -16.01 -1.16 -22.24
CA ARG A 190 -16.38 -0.26 -21.15
C ARG A 190 -15.78 -0.71 -19.82
N LYS A 191 -15.77 -2.02 -19.53
CA LYS A 191 -15.12 -2.57 -18.33
C LYS A 191 -13.62 -2.26 -18.35
N GLU A 192 -12.93 -2.52 -19.47
CA GLU A 192 -11.49 -2.25 -19.61
C GLU A 192 -11.13 -0.77 -19.43
N LEU A 193 -11.89 0.13 -20.07
CA LEU A 193 -11.68 1.57 -19.95
C LEU A 193 -11.97 2.06 -18.52
N THR A 194 -13.02 1.54 -17.89
CA THR A 194 -13.36 1.84 -16.49
C THR A 194 -12.23 1.41 -15.57
N SER A 195 -11.70 0.18 -15.75
CA SER A 195 -10.55 -0.32 -15.00
C SER A 195 -9.32 0.55 -15.19
N ALA A 196 -8.99 0.92 -16.43
CA ALA A 196 -7.83 1.76 -16.72
C ALA A 196 -7.90 3.12 -16.01
N LEU A 197 -9.04 3.83 -16.14
CA LEU A 197 -9.25 5.12 -15.48
C LEU A 197 -9.30 5.00 -13.96
N PHE A 198 -9.89 3.93 -13.43
CA PHE A 198 -9.90 3.64 -12.00
C PHE A 198 -8.50 3.47 -11.44
N PHE A 199 -7.65 2.67 -12.09
CA PHE A 199 -6.26 2.48 -11.63
C PHE A 199 -5.41 3.74 -11.82
N LEU A 200 -5.61 4.52 -12.88
CA LEU A 200 -4.96 5.82 -13.04
C LEU A 200 -5.28 6.76 -11.87
N GLN A 201 -6.54 6.78 -11.43
CA GLN A 201 -6.95 7.57 -10.25
C GLN A 201 -6.36 6.97 -8.97
N LEU A 202 -6.61 5.69 -8.69
CA LEU A 202 -6.22 5.00 -7.46
C LEU A 202 -4.72 5.11 -7.19
N LEU A 203 -3.90 4.93 -8.23
CA LEU A 203 -2.44 4.93 -8.16
C LEU A 203 -1.82 6.34 -8.16
N GLY A 204 -2.66 7.39 -8.13
CA GLY A 204 -2.23 8.79 -8.06
C GLY A 204 -1.65 9.33 -9.37
N LEU A 205 -1.81 8.62 -10.49
CA LEU A 205 -1.26 8.99 -11.80
C LEU A 205 -2.15 9.98 -12.58
N MET A 206 -3.34 10.25 -12.05
CA MET A 206 -4.32 11.15 -12.62
C MET A 206 -4.90 12.04 -11.52
N ARG A 207 -5.17 13.29 -11.87
CA ARG A 207 -5.87 14.28 -11.05
C ARG A 207 -7.28 14.47 -11.59
N VAL A 208 -8.25 14.59 -10.69
CA VAL A 208 -9.67 14.72 -11.00
C VAL A 208 -10.24 15.98 -10.37
N GLU A 209 -10.93 16.78 -11.16
CA GLU A 209 -11.62 17.99 -10.72
C GLU A 209 -13.13 17.75 -10.71
N TYR A 210 -13.73 17.89 -9.53
CA TYR A 210 -15.16 17.76 -9.30
C TYR A 210 -15.86 19.12 -9.29
N PRO A 211 -17.14 19.18 -9.68
CA PRO A 211 -18.05 18.06 -9.92
C PRO A 211 -18.02 17.49 -11.36
N ASP A 212 -17.43 18.20 -12.30
CA ASP A 212 -17.52 17.90 -13.73
C ASP A 212 -16.65 16.72 -14.18
N ARG A 213 -15.73 16.28 -13.32
CA ARG A 213 -14.79 15.16 -13.56
C ARG A 213 -13.93 15.41 -14.77
N TRP A 214 -13.33 16.60 -14.81
CA TRP A 214 -12.17 16.84 -15.65
C TRP A 214 -11.02 16.02 -15.13
N VAL A 215 -10.33 15.35 -16.04
CA VAL A 215 -9.17 14.53 -15.75
C VAL A 215 -7.95 15.08 -16.47
N GLU A 216 -6.82 15.04 -15.76
CA GLU A 216 -5.50 15.40 -16.25
C GLU A 216 -4.47 14.43 -15.65
N ILE A 217 -3.33 14.25 -16.31
CA ILE A 217 -2.22 13.50 -15.70
C ILE A 217 -1.70 14.33 -14.51
N SER A 218 -1.52 13.70 -13.36
CA SER A 218 -0.97 14.35 -12.15
C SER A 218 0.53 14.63 -12.29
N ASP A 219 1.13 15.38 -11.36
CA ASP A 219 2.60 15.53 -11.29
C ASP A 219 3.30 14.18 -11.14
N LEU A 220 2.79 13.31 -10.27
CA LEU A 220 3.30 11.94 -10.12
C LEU A 220 3.17 11.13 -11.42
N GLY A 221 2.04 11.26 -12.13
CA GLY A 221 1.83 10.61 -13.42
C GLY A 221 2.78 11.12 -14.49
N ARG A 222 3.01 12.43 -14.54
CA ARG A 222 3.96 13.08 -15.46
C ARG A 222 5.39 12.59 -15.21
N HIS A 223 5.80 12.55 -13.94
CA HIS A 223 7.07 11.98 -13.54
C HIS A 223 7.20 10.52 -13.98
N TYR A 224 6.18 9.70 -13.73
CA TYR A 224 6.22 8.28 -14.08
C TYR A 224 6.22 8.02 -15.59
N PHE A 225 5.40 8.72 -16.38
CA PHE A 225 5.24 8.46 -17.81
C PHE A 225 6.24 9.19 -18.71
N ASN A 226 6.69 10.38 -18.32
CA ASN A 226 7.54 11.24 -19.15
C ASN A 226 8.96 11.41 -18.57
N GLY A 227 9.16 11.10 -17.29
CA GLY A 227 10.40 11.45 -16.58
C GLY A 227 10.47 12.92 -16.17
N ASP A 228 9.32 13.62 -16.12
CA ASP A 228 9.26 15.02 -15.68
C ASP A 228 9.80 15.14 -14.24
N GLN A 229 10.52 16.22 -13.94
CA GLN A 229 11.04 16.44 -12.59
C GLN A 229 9.91 16.79 -11.61
N LEU A 230 9.93 16.16 -10.44
CA LEU A 230 9.09 16.54 -9.32
C LEU A 230 9.73 17.70 -8.56
N LYS A 231 8.94 18.38 -7.72
CA LYS A 231 9.48 19.35 -6.77
C LYS A 231 10.47 18.64 -5.84
N GLU A 232 11.72 19.10 -5.85
CA GLU A 232 12.82 18.46 -5.10
C GLU A 232 13.05 19.08 -3.71
N GLN A 233 12.53 20.29 -3.46
CA GLN A 233 12.77 21.01 -2.21
C GLN A 233 11.48 21.52 -1.59
N ASP A 234 11.41 21.47 -0.26
CA ASP A 234 10.34 22.09 0.51
C ASP A 234 10.63 23.58 0.70
N ASP A 235 9.60 24.43 0.58
CA ASP A 235 9.73 25.86 0.82
C ASP A 235 9.61 26.14 2.33
N PRO A 236 10.41 27.07 2.89
CA PRO A 236 10.21 27.56 4.25
C PRO A 236 8.81 28.16 4.40
N GLY A 237 8.07 27.69 5.40
CA GLY A 237 6.65 28.05 5.63
C GLY A 237 5.64 27.13 4.96
N GLY A 238 6.10 26.07 4.27
CA GLY A 238 5.26 25.00 3.76
C GLY A 238 4.51 24.23 4.84
N ILE A 239 5.00 24.27 6.08
CA ILE A 239 4.27 23.80 7.24
C ILE A 239 4.18 24.83 8.37
N ILE A 240 3.11 24.74 9.14
CA ILE A 240 2.89 25.50 10.37
C ILE A 240 2.57 24.49 11.47
N ILE A 241 3.34 24.52 12.55
CA ILE A 241 3.18 23.61 13.69
C ILE A 241 2.72 24.39 14.90
N ASN A 242 1.62 23.96 15.51
CA ASN A 242 1.07 24.58 16.70
C ASN A 242 1.59 23.87 17.97
N PRO A 243 1.56 24.54 19.15
CA PRO A 243 1.99 23.94 20.41
C PRO A 243 1.19 22.69 20.83
N ASP A 244 -0.04 22.50 20.36
CA ASP A 244 -0.87 21.31 20.61
C ASP A 244 -0.53 20.13 19.66
N LEU A 245 0.56 20.24 18.90
CA LEU A 245 1.03 19.26 17.91
C LEU A 245 0.07 19.08 16.73
N SER A 246 -0.87 19.99 16.53
CA SER A 246 -1.56 20.14 15.25
C SER A 246 -0.63 20.79 14.23
N LEU A 247 -0.72 20.34 12.98
CA LEU A 247 0.15 20.77 11.89
C LEU A 247 -0.69 21.09 10.66
N ILE A 248 -0.42 22.23 10.03
CA ILE A 248 -0.98 22.61 8.73
C ILE A 248 0.12 22.46 7.68
N ALA A 249 -0.18 21.81 6.57
CA ALA A 249 0.75 21.64 5.45
C ALA A 249 0.15 22.18 4.16
N ILE A 250 0.91 23.02 3.46
CA ILE A 250 0.51 23.65 2.20
C ILE A 250 1.02 22.79 1.04
N PRO A 251 0.15 22.09 0.29
CA PRO A 251 0.54 21.09 -0.70
C PRO A 251 1.55 21.60 -1.74
N GLU A 252 1.36 22.83 -2.23
CA GLU A 252 2.20 23.42 -3.27
C GLU A 252 3.62 23.77 -2.78
N GLN A 253 3.81 23.85 -1.47
CA GLN A 253 5.07 24.29 -0.84
C GLN A 253 5.93 23.12 -0.37
N ILE A 254 5.40 21.89 -0.35
CA ILE A 254 6.11 20.70 0.11
C ILE A 254 6.24 19.67 -1.01
N THR A 255 7.27 18.83 -0.94
CA THR A 255 7.45 17.74 -1.90
C THR A 255 6.46 16.59 -1.65
N LEU A 256 6.25 15.74 -2.66
CA LEU A 256 5.43 14.53 -2.51
C LEU A 256 6.01 13.55 -1.49
N GLU A 257 7.34 13.49 -1.39
CA GLU A 257 8.07 12.69 -0.40
C GLU A 257 7.76 13.16 1.02
N SER A 258 7.94 14.46 1.26
CA SER A 258 7.67 15.12 2.53
C SER A 258 6.20 14.99 2.96
N LEU A 259 5.25 15.18 2.03
CA LEU A 259 3.83 14.96 2.31
C LEU A 259 3.52 13.50 2.65
N SER A 260 4.17 12.55 1.98
CA SER A 260 4.00 11.13 2.29
C SER A 260 4.57 10.78 3.66
N LEU A 261 5.71 11.38 4.02
CA LEU A 261 6.33 11.23 5.34
C LEU A 261 5.41 11.77 6.45
N LEU A 262 4.77 12.93 6.24
CA LEU A 262 3.72 13.44 7.13
C LEU A 262 2.58 12.44 7.30
N LYS A 263 2.08 11.85 6.21
CA LYS A 263 0.99 10.86 6.25
C LYS A 263 1.40 9.54 6.93
N MET A 264 2.70 9.27 7.10
CA MET A 264 3.21 8.13 7.88
C MET A 264 3.32 8.43 9.37
N PHE A 265 3.76 9.63 9.76
CA PHE A 265 4.03 10.00 11.16
C PHE A 265 2.90 10.77 11.85
N ALA A 266 1.89 11.24 11.11
CA ALA A 266 0.80 12.04 11.64
C ALA A 266 -0.56 11.54 11.14
N GLU A 267 -1.60 11.82 11.92
CA GLU A 267 -2.97 11.52 11.56
C GLU A 267 -3.54 12.64 10.68
N LEU A 268 -3.96 12.31 9.46
CA LEU A 268 -4.64 13.25 8.58
C LEU A 268 -6.06 13.53 9.08
N LYS A 269 -6.34 14.77 9.48
CA LYS A 269 -7.66 15.19 10.00
C LYS A 269 -8.59 15.69 8.90
N SER A 270 -8.08 16.50 8.00
CA SER A 270 -8.86 17.05 6.88
C SER A 270 -7.95 17.51 5.74
N PHE A 271 -8.55 17.61 4.55
CA PHE A 271 -7.93 18.21 3.37
C PHE A 271 -8.97 18.97 2.57
N ASP A 272 -8.79 20.30 2.50
CA ASP A 272 -9.51 21.19 1.60
C ASP A 272 -8.50 21.81 0.62
N ASN A 273 -7.98 22.99 0.94
CA ASN A 273 -6.85 23.61 0.20
C ASN A 273 -5.50 23.31 0.87
N VAL A 274 -5.52 23.05 2.17
CA VAL A 274 -4.36 22.69 2.98
C VAL A 274 -4.65 21.39 3.70
N TYR A 275 -3.61 20.63 4.01
CA TYR A 275 -3.73 19.46 4.86
C TYR A 275 -3.67 19.88 6.33
N THR A 276 -4.59 19.35 7.12
CA THR A 276 -4.52 19.46 8.59
C THR A 276 -4.20 18.10 9.17
N PHE A 277 -3.13 18.04 9.96
CA PHE A 277 -2.63 16.85 10.62
C PHE A 277 -2.63 17.03 12.14
N GLN A 278 -2.64 15.91 12.84
CA GLN A 278 -2.34 15.83 14.27
C GLN A 278 -1.22 14.83 14.47
N ILE A 279 -0.14 15.26 15.12
CA ILE A 279 0.90 14.34 15.58
C ILE A 279 0.45 13.80 16.93
N THR A 280 0.39 12.48 17.04
CA THR A 280 0.05 11.75 18.27
C THR A 280 1.13 10.71 18.55
N ARG A 281 1.18 10.19 19.79
CA ARG A 281 2.07 9.08 20.12
C ARG A 281 1.82 7.88 19.21
N GLU A 282 0.55 7.55 18.97
CA GLU A 282 0.15 6.39 18.19
C GLU A 282 0.53 6.53 16.71
N SER A 283 0.28 7.69 16.10
CA SER A 283 0.64 7.94 14.69
C SER A 283 2.15 8.02 14.51
N PHE A 284 2.86 8.62 15.45
CA PHE A 284 4.32 8.67 15.41
C PHE A 284 4.96 7.28 15.53
N GLN A 285 4.50 6.46 16.49
CA GLN A 285 4.97 5.09 16.65
C GLN A 285 4.60 4.21 15.46
N GLU A 286 3.45 4.45 14.81
CA GLU A 286 3.11 3.80 13.54
C GLU A 286 4.12 4.14 12.45
N GLY A 287 4.54 5.41 12.32
CA GLY A 287 5.62 5.84 11.42
C GLY A 287 6.91 5.04 11.60
N LEU A 288 7.32 4.79 12.85
CA LEU A 288 8.48 3.95 13.16
C LEU A 288 8.27 2.48 12.72
N LEU A 289 7.07 1.94 12.92
CA LEU A 289 6.73 0.59 12.48
C LEU A 289 6.71 0.45 10.96
N LEU A 290 6.40 1.54 10.23
CA LEU A 290 6.51 1.64 8.77
C LEU A 290 7.97 1.67 8.28
N LYS A 291 8.95 1.63 9.20
CA LYS A 291 10.40 1.76 8.95
C LYS A 291 10.80 3.11 8.35
N ALA A 292 9.95 4.13 8.50
CA ALA A 292 10.34 5.51 8.21
C ALA A 292 11.28 6.01 9.32
N LYS A 293 12.28 6.82 8.96
CA LYS A 293 13.27 7.31 9.92
C LYS A 293 12.75 8.56 10.61
N LYS A 294 12.96 8.63 11.93
CA LYS A 294 12.59 9.82 12.71
C LYS A 294 13.41 11.04 12.31
N GLU A 295 14.67 10.81 11.91
CA GLU A 295 15.62 11.85 11.50
C GLU A 295 15.12 12.52 10.21
N ASP A 296 14.74 11.74 9.20
CA ASP A 296 14.17 12.25 7.94
C ASP A 296 12.93 13.12 8.21
N PHE A 297 12.10 12.72 9.20
CA PHE A 297 10.90 13.46 9.59
C PHE A 297 11.25 14.78 10.29
N LEU A 298 12.16 14.78 11.25
CA LEU A 298 12.61 15.99 11.94
C LEU A 298 13.30 16.97 10.97
N ASP A 299 14.13 16.46 10.07
CA ASP A 299 14.81 17.26 9.05
C ASP A 299 13.81 17.90 8.09
N PHE A 300 12.80 17.14 7.66
CA PHE A 300 11.68 17.69 6.90
C PHE A 300 10.96 18.81 7.67
N LEU A 301 10.57 18.57 8.93
CA LEU A 301 9.86 19.57 9.71
C LEU A 301 10.69 20.85 9.89
N ASN A 302 11.99 20.72 10.15
CA ASN A 302 12.91 21.86 10.27
C ASN A 302 13.03 22.66 8.97
N ARG A 303 13.15 22.00 7.81
CA ARG A 303 13.30 22.67 6.51
C ARG A 303 12.03 23.36 6.04
N ALA A 304 10.88 22.72 6.24
CA ALA A 304 9.59 23.21 5.73
C ALA A 304 8.91 24.21 6.68
N SER A 305 9.28 24.25 7.96
CA SER A 305 8.71 25.18 8.93
C SER A 305 9.24 26.60 8.72
N ALA A 306 8.37 27.60 8.88
CA ALA A 306 8.80 29.01 8.89
C ALA A 306 9.59 29.39 10.16
N ASN A 307 9.33 28.69 11.26
CA ASN A 307 9.92 28.95 12.57
C ASN A 307 10.64 27.71 13.11
N ASP A 308 11.48 27.88 14.13
CA ASP A 308 12.07 26.77 14.87
C ASP A 308 10.98 25.82 15.41
N LEU A 309 11.30 24.53 15.44
CA LEU A 309 10.37 23.52 15.95
C LEU A 309 10.06 23.74 17.44
N PRO A 310 8.79 23.63 17.87
CA PRO A 310 8.43 23.75 19.27
C PRO A 310 9.21 22.75 20.16
N GLN A 311 9.74 23.21 21.28
CA GLN A 311 10.53 22.36 22.19
C GLN A 311 9.73 21.14 22.71
N ASN A 312 8.43 21.32 22.93
CA ASN A 312 7.55 20.24 23.36
C ASN A 312 7.39 19.15 22.30
N LEU A 313 7.38 19.50 21.00
CA LEU A 313 7.37 18.53 19.91
C LEU A 313 8.64 17.68 19.93
N LEU A 314 9.81 18.31 20.04
CA LEU A 314 11.10 17.61 20.08
C LEU A 314 11.17 16.65 21.27
N PHE A 315 10.74 17.10 22.44
CA PHE A 315 10.65 16.25 23.64
C PHE A 315 9.71 15.06 23.43
N SER A 316 8.52 15.30 22.88
CA SER A 316 7.54 14.23 22.60
C SER A 316 8.08 13.20 21.61
N ILE A 317 8.68 13.63 20.49
CA ILE A 317 9.26 12.74 19.49
C ILE A 317 10.35 11.86 20.11
N GLU A 318 11.22 12.44 20.94
CA GLU A 318 12.32 11.69 21.55
C GLU A 318 11.80 10.67 22.59
N ASP A 319 10.84 11.06 23.44
CA ASP A 319 10.19 10.14 24.38
C ASP A 319 9.50 8.98 23.66
N TRP A 320 8.71 9.29 22.61
CA TRP A 320 7.96 8.27 21.87
C TRP A 320 8.86 7.33 21.07
N SER A 321 10.01 7.82 20.61
CA SER A 321 11.03 7.04 19.91
C SER A 321 11.73 6.05 20.84
N ASN A 322 12.12 6.50 22.03
CA ASN A 322 12.87 5.67 22.99
C ASN A 322 11.98 4.62 23.66
N ASN A 323 10.67 4.88 23.74
CA ASN A 323 9.70 4.04 24.43
C ASN A 323 8.73 3.34 23.46
N LEU A 324 9.25 2.52 22.54
CA LEU A 324 8.46 1.65 21.67
C LEU A 324 8.34 0.22 22.28
N PRO A 325 7.22 -0.11 22.96
CA PRO A 325 7.05 -1.40 23.61
C PRO A 325 6.70 -2.49 22.59
N LEU A 326 7.71 -3.10 21.96
CA LEU A 326 7.54 -4.16 20.98
C LEU A 326 7.43 -5.53 21.66
N VAL A 327 6.40 -6.28 21.28
CA VAL A 327 6.26 -7.71 21.57
C VAL A 327 6.14 -8.44 20.25
N THR A 328 7.00 -9.43 20.04
CA THR A 328 6.99 -10.28 18.84
C THR A 328 6.36 -11.63 19.18
N ILE A 329 5.30 -12.00 18.45
CA ILE A 329 4.67 -13.32 18.54
C ILE A 329 4.96 -14.05 17.23
N THR A 330 5.58 -15.23 17.34
CA THR A 330 5.90 -16.10 16.20
C THR A 330 5.12 -17.40 16.34
N ASP A 331 4.15 -17.63 15.46
CA ASP A 331 3.25 -18.79 15.50
C ASP A 331 3.72 -19.95 14.60
N GLU A 332 4.51 -19.66 13.56
CA GLU A 332 5.10 -20.63 12.63
C GLU A 332 6.60 -20.85 12.92
N CYS A 333 6.92 -21.58 13.99
CA CYS A 333 8.28 -22.05 14.23
C CYS A 333 8.28 -23.49 14.77
N VAL A 334 9.39 -24.21 14.54
CA VAL A 334 9.58 -25.55 15.08
C VAL A 334 10.67 -25.49 16.14
N VAL A 335 10.35 -26.03 17.32
CA VAL A 335 11.32 -26.19 18.40
C VAL A 335 12.17 -27.42 18.11
N VAL A 336 13.48 -27.24 18.00
CA VAL A 336 14.47 -28.33 17.97
C VAL A 336 15.21 -28.33 19.28
N GLN A 337 15.23 -29.48 19.94
CA GLN A 337 15.88 -29.66 21.24
C GLN A 337 16.79 -30.89 21.20
N THR A 338 18.01 -30.73 21.70
CA THR A 338 18.93 -31.84 22.00
C THR A 338 18.99 -32.08 23.51
N GLU A 339 19.40 -33.28 23.92
CA GLU A 339 19.61 -33.58 25.35
C GLU A 339 20.94 -33.02 25.89
N ASP A 340 21.95 -32.88 25.02
CA ASP A 340 23.29 -32.38 25.34
C ASP A 340 23.60 -31.10 24.55
N PRO A 341 24.12 -30.03 25.19
CA PRO A 341 24.68 -28.86 24.52
C PRO A 341 25.68 -29.16 23.40
N ASN A 342 26.54 -30.17 23.56
CA ASN A 342 27.55 -30.52 22.56
C ASN A 342 26.91 -30.99 21.24
N HIS A 343 25.82 -31.76 21.33
CA HIS A 343 25.05 -32.19 20.16
C HIS A 343 24.37 -31.00 19.46
N MET A 344 23.88 -30.02 20.23
CA MET A 344 23.32 -28.80 19.65
C MET A 344 24.38 -27.99 18.92
N GLU A 345 25.59 -27.86 19.49
CA GLU A 345 26.69 -27.13 18.86
C GLU A 345 27.12 -27.79 17.54
N LEU A 346 27.25 -29.12 17.51
CA LEU A 346 27.52 -29.88 16.28
C LEU A 346 26.44 -29.64 15.22
N LEU A 347 25.17 -29.71 15.62
CA LEU A 347 24.05 -29.47 14.72
C LEU A 347 24.06 -28.04 14.19
N LEU A 348 24.25 -27.06 15.07
CA LEU A 348 24.34 -25.63 14.72
C LEU A 348 25.46 -25.35 13.72
N GLY A 349 26.60 -26.04 13.81
CA GLY A 349 27.67 -25.97 12.83
C GLY A 349 27.24 -26.33 11.41
N GLN A 350 26.20 -27.18 11.26
CA GLN A 350 25.67 -27.59 9.97
C GLN A 350 24.51 -26.73 9.46
N ILE A 351 23.72 -26.12 10.36
CA ILE A 351 22.45 -25.46 10.02
C ILE A 351 22.46 -23.93 10.14
N SER A 352 23.34 -23.33 10.94
CA SER A 352 23.29 -21.88 11.24
C SER A 352 23.53 -20.99 10.01
N GLY A 353 24.43 -21.39 9.11
CA GLY A 353 24.74 -20.63 7.89
C GLY A 353 23.71 -20.75 6.76
N LYS A 354 22.66 -21.57 6.94
CA LYS A 354 21.74 -21.98 5.86
C LYS A 354 20.35 -21.37 5.96
N LYS A 355 20.17 -20.33 6.79
CA LYS A 355 18.86 -19.71 7.10
C LYS A 355 17.82 -20.71 7.64
N ILE A 356 18.27 -21.80 8.26
CA ILE A 356 17.40 -22.80 8.89
C ILE A 356 17.02 -22.36 10.31
N VAL A 357 18.00 -21.83 11.05
CA VAL A 357 17.84 -21.40 12.44
C VAL A 357 17.24 -19.99 12.46
N LEU A 358 16.08 -19.85 13.10
CA LEU A 358 15.42 -18.58 13.35
C LEU A 358 16.02 -17.90 14.59
N GLN A 359 16.14 -18.66 15.69
CA GLN A 359 16.63 -18.14 16.95
C GLN A 359 17.21 -19.24 17.83
N LYS A 360 18.28 -18.93 18.57
CA LYS A 360 18.79 -19.78 19.66
C LYS A 360 18.12 -19.37 20.97
N ILE A 361 17.42 -20.30 21.63
CA ILE A 361 16.75 -20.06 22.92
C ILE A 361 17.69 -20.38 24.07
N SER A 362 18.41 -21.51 23.98
CA SER A 362 19.33 -21.98 25.01
C SER A 362 20.51 -22.73 24.39
N SER A 363 21.38 -23.30 25.22
CA SER A 363 22.45 -24.20 24.77
C SER A 363 21.94 -25.50 24.13
N THR A 364 20.70 -25.89 24.40
CA THR A 364 20.08 -27.14 23.93
C THR A 364 18.83 -26.96 23.07
N THR A 365 18.33 -25.73 22.93
CA THR A 365 17.05 -25.46 22.26
C THR A 365 17.18 -24.33 21.25
N VAL A 366 16.69 -24.57 20.04
CA VAL A 366 16.60 -23.59 18.95
C VAL A 366 15.25 -23.62 18.26
N LEU A 367 14.88 -22.49 17.64
CA LEU A 367 13.75 -22.38 16.73
C LEU A 367 14.26 -22.47 15.31
N ILE A 368 13.61 -23.29 14.48
CA ILE A 368 13.87 -23.40 13.05
C ILE A 368 12.63 -23.05 12.22
N ASP A 369 12.86 -22.77 10.94
CA ASP A 369 11.81 -22.59 9.94
C ASP A 369 11.01 -23.90 9.75
N PRO A 370 9.66 -23.89 9.86
CA PRO A 370 8.81 -25.05 9.62
C PRO A 370 8.96 -25.68 8.24
N GLU A 371 9.32 -24.92 7.20
CA GLU A 371 9.55 -25.45 5.86
C GLU A 371 10.87 -26.24 5.78
N LYS A 372 11.75 -26.11 6.79
CA LYS A 372 13.10 -26.70 6.84
C LYS A 372 13.23 -27.91 7.77
N ILE A 373 12.10 -28.48 8.23
CA ILE A 373 12.09 -29.66 9.12
C ILE A 373 12.89 -30.81 8.49
N TYR A 374 12.56 -31.22 7.25
CA TYR A 374 13.19 -32.38 6.61
C TYR A 374 14.68 -32.17 6.32
N GLU A 375 15.09 -30.95 5.99
CA GLU A 375 16.50 -30.60 5.84
C GLU A 375 17.24 -30.74 7.18
N THR A 376 16.63 -30.27 8.27
CA THR A 376 17.20 -30.37 9.62
C THR A 376 17.35 -31.82 10.07
N ILE A 377 16.36 -32.67 9.78
CA ILE A 377 16.42 -34.12 10.04
C ILE A 377 17.62 -34.73 9.29
N GLY A 378 17.77 -34.43 8.00
CA GLY A 378 18.88 -34.94 7.20
C GLY A 378 20.26 -34.50 7.72
N TYR A 379 20.39 -33.32 8.33
CA TYR A 379 21.63 -32.91 8.99
C TYR A 379 21.85 -33.63 10.32
N ALA A 380 20.79 -33.81 11.12
CA ALA A 380 20.88 -34.53 12.39
C ALA A 380 21.31 -36.00 12.17
N GLU A 381 20.73 -36.69 11.19
CA GLU A 381 21.08 -38.07 10.85
C GLU A 381 22.54 -38.20 10.37
N LYS A 382 23.04 -37.24 9.57
CA LYS A 382 24.46 -37.21 9.13
C LYS A 382 25.43 -37.05 10.29
N LEU A 383 24.99 -36.46 11.39
CA LEU A 383 25.76 -36.32 12.63
C LEU A 383 25.56 -37.51 13.58
N ASN A 384 24.87 -38.57 13.13
CA ASN A 384 24.48 -39.73 13.93
C ASN A 384 23.61 -39.38 15.15
N LEU A 385 22.84 -38.30 15.08
CA LEU A 385 21.85 -37.94 16.10
C LEU A 385 20.55 -38.69 15.84
N ILE A 386 19.93 -39.21 16.90
CA ILE A 386 18.63 -39.87 16.82
C ILE A 386 17.52 -38.81 16.86
N VAL A 387 16.70 -38.77 15.81
CA VAL A 387 15.60 -37.81 15.70
C VAL A 387 14.32 -38.40 16.29
N ARG A 388 13.73 -37.71 17.25
CA ARG A 388 12.38 -37.97 17.76
C ARG A 388 11.43 -36.86 17.31
N LEU A 389 10.55 -37.18 16.36
CA LEU A 389 9.52 -36.27 15.84
C LEU A 389 8.27 -36.32 16.70
N ILE A 390 7.88 -35.18 17.27
CA ILE A 390 6.62 -35.00 18.02
C ILE A 390 5.75 -34.07 17.18
N ARG A 391 4.51 -34.47 16.86
CA ARG A 391 3.57 -33.73 16.02
C ARG A 391 2.30 -33.40 16.76
#